data_AF-A0A819C4U5-F1
#
_entry.id   AF-A0A819C4U5-F1
#
_cell.length_a   1.000
_cell.length_b   1.000
_cell.length_c   1.000
_cell.angle_alpha   90.00
_cell.angle_beta   90.00
_cell.angle_gamma   90.00
#
_symmetry.space_group_name_H-M   'P 1'
#
loop_
_entity.id
_entity.type
_entity.pdbx_description
1 polymer ?
#
loop_
_entity_poly.entity_id
_entity_poly.type
_entity_poly.pdbx_seq_one_letter_code
_entity_poly.pdbx_strand_id
1 'polypeptide(L)'
;MNNESELYKACCNGDLKKVKSLLKTLSLDEINQLEPNGLTALHASCYFGHSDIVKVLLECGASRRQLNNNNKTPEDEACNEQIKLLFRRSFNNANE
;
A
#
# COMPACT_ATOMS: atom_id res chain seq x y z
N MET A 1 8.17 20.99 -5.43
CA MET A 1 9.02 20.25 -4.47
C MET A 1 8.31 18.95 -4.18
N ASN A 2 8.78 17.85 -4.76
CA ASN A 2 8.13 16.54 -4.62
C ASN A 2 8.50 15.97 -3.25
N ASN A 3 7.74 16.37 -2.23
CA ASN A 3 7.88 15.84 -0.88
C ASN A 3 7.14 14.51 -0.75
N GLU A 4 7.47 13.59 -1.65
CA GLU A 4 6.89 12.25 -1.63
C GLU A 4 7.38 11.51 -0.39
N SER A 5 6.46 10.83 0.32
CA SER A 5 6.75 10.08 1.54
C SER A 5 7.86 9.05 1.31
N GLU A 6 8.72 8.85 2.31
CA GLU A 6 9.79 7.86 2.23
C GLU A 6 9.24 6.44 2.05
N LEU A 7 8.07 6.16 2.65
CA LEU A 7 7.35 4.91 2.46
C LEU A 7 6.90 4.75 1.01
N TYR A 8 6.33 5.80 0.41
CA TYR A 8 5.88 5.77 -0.99
C TYR A 8 7.03 5.43 -1.94
N LYS A 9 8.18 6.10 -1.79
CA LYS A 9 9.39 5.82 -2.60
C LYS A 9 9.88 4.38 -2.43
N ALA A 10 9.90 3.88 -1.20
CA ALA A 10 10.30 2.49 -0.94
C ALA A 10 9.33 1.49 -1.61
N CYS A 11 8.02 1.78 -1.59
CA CYS A 11 7.01 0.98 -2.26
C CYS A 11 7.15 1.03 -3.78
N CYS A 12 7.40 2.19 -4.40
CA CYS A 12 7.65 2.30 -5.83
C CYS A 12 8.84 1.45 -6.28
N ASN A 13 9.93 1.50 -5.50
CA ASN A 13 11.17 0.78 -5.79
C ASN A 13 11.14 -0.72 -5.48
N GLY A 14 10.09 -1.23 -4.80
CA GLY A 14 10.04 -2.62 -4.39
C GLY A 14 10.97 -2.97 -3.22
N ASP A 15 11.42 -1.98 -2.44
CA ASP A 15 12.34 -2.21 -1.32
C ASP A 15 11.60 -2.70 -0.08
N LEU A 16 11.33 -4.00 -0.04
CA LEU A 16 10.64 -4.65 1.07
C LEU A 16 11.35 -4.47 2.41
N LYS A 17 12.69 -4.43 2.43
CA LYS A 17 13.46 -4.27 3.68
C LYS A 17 13.24 -2.88 4.26
N LYS A 18 13.32 -1.86 3.41
CA LYS A 18 13.09 -0.47 3.82
C LYS A 18 11.63 -0.24 4.24
N VAL A 19 10.66 -0.77 3.48
CA VAL A 19 9.24 -0.73 3.87
C VAL A 19 9.03 -1.31 5.26
N LYS A 20 9.52 -2.53 5.53
CA LYS A 20 9.40 -3.16 6.86
C LYS A 20 10.07 -2.36 7.97
N SER A 21 11.17 -1.68 7.68
CA SER A 21 11.83 -0.82 8.67
C SER A 21 11.00 0.42 8.99
N LEU A 22 10.45 1.08 7.97
CA LEU A 22 9.63 2.28 8.12
C LEU A 22 8.31 1.98 8.83
N LEU A 23 7.64 0.88 8.49
CA LEU A 23 6.35 0.49 9.10
C LEU A 23 6.43 0.22 10.60
N LYS A 24 7.62 0.02 11.17
CA LYS A 24 7.80 -0.10 12.63
C LYS A 24 7.69 1.23 13.37
N THR A 25 7.92 2.33 12.67
CA THR A 25 7.95 3.68 13.26
C THR A 25 6.79 4.55 12.80
N LEU A 26 6.20 4.24 11.64
CA LEU A 26 5.11 5.01 11.04
C LEU A 26 3.76 4.67 11.69
N SER A 27 2.95 5.71 11.84
CA SER A 27 1.53 5.63 12.21
C SER A 27 0.64 5.24 11.01
N LEU A 28 -0.60 4.84 11.28
CA LEU A 28 -1.57 4.51 10.23
C LEU A 28 -1.90 5.70 9.31
N ASP A 29 -1.87 6.92 9.84
CA ASP A 29 -2.10 8.14 9.05
C ASP A 29 -0.98 8.37 8.04
N GLU A 30 0.27 8.09 8.44
CA GLU A 30 1.43 8.16 7.53
C GLU A 30 1.43 7.05 6.49
N ILE A 31 0.96 5.84 6.84
CA ILE A 31 0.83 4.72 5.90
C ILE A 31 -0.23 5.03 4.83
N ASN A 32 -1.33 5.67 5.24
CA ASN A 32 -2.44 6.04 4.37
C ASN A 32 -2.28 7.42 3.74
N GLN A 33 -1.13 8.07 3.95
CA GLN A 33 -0.86 9.38 3.40
C GLN A 33 -1.05 9.38 1.88
N LEU A 34 -1.77 10.39 1.40
CA LEU A 34 -1.91 10.67 -0.02
C LEU A 34 -0.74 11.53 -0.47
N GLU A 35 -0.09 11.06 -1.52
CA GLU A 35 0.97 11.78 -2.22
C GLU A 35 0.37 12.88 -3.12
N PRO A 36 1.18 13.79 -3.68
CA PRO A 36 0.66 14.88 -4.53
C PRO A 36 -0.13 14.41 -5.76
N ASN A 37 0.09 13.18 -6.23
CA ASN A 37 -0.67 12.55 -7.32
C ASN A 37 -1.97 11.86 -6.85
N GLY A 38 -2.27 11.92 -5.55
CA GLY A 38 -3.42 11.29 -4.91
C GLY A 38 -3.26 9.78 -4.68
N LEU A 39 -2.07 9.22 -4.84
CA LEU A 39 -1.82 7.79 -4.56
C LEU A 39 -1.32 7.61 -3.13
N THR A 40 -1.64 6.47 -2.53
CA THR A 40 -0.99 6.01 -1.29
C THR A 40 0.16 5.06 -1.60
N ALA A 41 0.96 4.72 -0.60
CA ALA A 41 1.98 3.66 -0.70
C ALA A 41 1.37 2.32 -1.17
N LEU A 42 0.15 1.99 -0.73
CA LEU A 42 -0.55 0.78 -1.14
C LEU A 42 -0.91 0.81 -2.64
N HIS A 43 -1.40 1.94 -3.16
CA HIS A 43 -1.66 2.09 -4.60
C HIS A 43 -0.39 1.84 -5.43
N ALA A 44 0.72 2.47 -5.06
CA ALA A 44 2.00 2.28 -5.77
C ALA A 44 2.43 0.82 -5.76
N SER A 45 2.40 0.15 -4.61
CA SER A 45 2.78 -1.27 -4.51
C SER A 45 1.89 -2.18 -5.37
N CYS A 46 0.61 -1.85 -5.53
CA CYS A 46 -0.32 -2.59 -6.39
C CYS A 46 -0.03 -2.35 -7.89
N TYR A 47 0.22 -1.09 -8.26
CA TYR A 47 0.52 -0.68 -9.62
C TYR A 47 1.85 -1.26 -10.14
N PHE A 48 2.88 -1.27 -9.30
CA PHE A 48 4.19 -1.84 -9.65
C PHE A 48 4.28 -3.37 -9.44
N GLY A 49 3.24 -4.00 -8.89
CA GLY A 49 3.17 -5.46 -8.75
C GLY A 49 3.98 -6.04 -7.58
N HIS A 50 4.33 -5.23 -6.58
CA HIS A 50 5.12 -5.64 -5.43
C HIS A 50 4.29 -6.39 -4.40
N SER A 51 3.91 -7.63 -4.73
CA SER A 51 2.97 -8.46 -3.95
C SER A 51 3.33 -8.61 -2.48
N ASP A 52 4.61 -8.74 -2.16
CA ASP A 52 5.04 -8.90 -0.77
C ASP A 52 4.94 -7.60 0.03
N ILE A 53 5.12 -6.45 -0.62
CA ILE A 53 4.89 -5.14 -0.01
C ILE A 53 3.39 -4.92 0.21
N VAL A 54 2.54 -5.29 -0.77
CA VAL A 54 1.07 -5.23 -0.63
C VAL A 54 0.61 -6.01 0.60
N LYS A 55 1.09 -7.25 0.77
CA LYS A 55 0.75 -8.08 1.95
C LYS A 55 1.13 -7.36 3.25
N VAL A 56 2.37 -6.90 3.36
CA VAL A 56 2.87 -6.26 4.58
C VAL A 56 2.09 -4.98 4.90
N LEU A 57 1.78 -4.15 3.90
CA LEU A 57 0.96 -2.95 4.09
C LEU A 57 -0.45 -3.30 4.57
N LEU A 58 -1.08 -4.33 3.99
CA LEU A 58 -2.40 -4.80 4.41
C LEU A 58 -2.39 -5.36 5.84
N GLU A 59 -1.35 -6.12 6.22
CA GLU A 59 -1.14 -6.63 7.58
C GLU A 59 -0.95 -5.49 8.59
N CYS A 60 -0.30 -4.40 8.19
CA CYS A 60 -0.14 -3.19 8.99
C CYS A 60 -1.41 -2.31 9.03
N GLY A 61 -2.53 -2.73 8.43
CA GLY A 61 -3.79 -1.98 8.48
C GLY A 61 -3.92 -0.86 7.45
N ALA A 62 -3.12 -0.87 6.37
CA ALA A 62 -3.29 0.08 5.28
C ALA A 62 -4.71 0.01 4.69
N SER A 63 -5.27 1.19 4.37
CA SER A 63 -6.63 1.34 3.89
C SER A 63 -6.76 0.77 2.48
N ARG A 64 -7.42 -0.38 2.40
CA ARG A 64 -7.73 -1.06 1.14
C ARG A 64 -8.82 -0.37 0.31
N ARG A 65 -9.53 0.61 0.86
CA ARG A 65 -10.64 1.34 0.19
C ARG A 65 -10.32 2.81 -0.05
N GLN A 66 -9.10 3.27 0.24
CA GLN A 66 -8.72 4.66 0.02
C GLN A 66 -8.83 4.97 -1.48
N LEU A 67 -9.55 6.04 -1.83
CA LEU A 67 -9.65 6.46 -3.22
C LEU A 67 -8.53 7.43 -3.56
N ASN A 68 -7.96 7.27 -4.76
CA ASN A 68 -7.07 8.24 -5.37
C ASN A 68 -7.83 9.35 -6.13
N ASN A 69 -7.10 10.28 -6.74
CA ASN A 69 -7.67 11.39 -7.54
C ASN A 69 -8.48 10.92 -8.76
N ASN A 70 -8.33 9.66 -9.18
CA ASN A 70 -9.09 9.05 -10.27
C ASN A 70 -10.28 8.22 -9.77
N ASN A 71 -10.66 8.34 -8.49
CA ASN A 71 -11.71 7.54 -7.84
C ASN A 71 -11.46 6.03 -7.89
N LYS A 72 -10.19 5.61 -7.88
CA LYS A 72 -9.80 4.20 -7.86
C LYS A 72 -9.24 3.82 -6.51
N THR A 73 -9.52 2.59 -6.09
CA THR A 73 -8.93 1.96 -4.91
C THR A 73 -7.57 1.35 -5.24
N PRO A 74 -6.77 0.93 -4.22
CA PRO A 74 -5.54 0.20 -4.48
C PRO A 74 -5.75 -1.12 -5.23
N GLU A 75 -6.89 -1.80 -5.01
CA GLU A 75 -7.26 -3.02 -5.75
C GLU A 75 -7.51 -2.71 -7.24
N ASP A 76 -8.11 -1.56 -7.56
CA ASP A 76 -8.37 -1.14 -8.95
C ASP A 76 -7.08 -0.79 -9.70
N GLU A 77 -6.04 -0.36 -8.99
CA GLU A 77 -4.70 -0.06 -9.54
C GLU A 77 -3.79 -1.31 -9.60
N ALA A 78 -4.26 -2.48 -9.20
CA ALA A 78 -3.48 -3.71 -9.25
C ALA A 78 -3.11 -4.12 -10.69
N CYS A 79 -1.81 -4.30 -10.95
CA CYS A 79 -1.32 -4.63 -12.29
C CYS A 79 -1.65 -6.05 -12.77
N ASN A 80 -2.05 -6.96 -11.86
CA ASN A 80 -2.38 -8.34 -12.18
C ASN A 80 -3.37 -8.94 -11.18
N GLU A 81 -3.94 -10.09 -11.54
CA GLU A 81 -4.92 -10.80 -10.70
C GLU A 81 -4.30 -11.32 -9.39
N GLN A 82 -3.00 -11.65 -9.36
CA GLN A 82 -2.34 -12.11 -8.15
C GLN A 82 -2.40 -11.06 -7.04
N ILE A 83 -2.17 -9.78 -7.37
CA ILE A 83 -2.30 -8.67 -6.43
C ILE A 83 -3.75 -8.50 -5.97
N LYS A 84 -4.72 -8.52 -6.90
CA LYS A 84 -6.15 -8.39 -6.54
C LYS A 84 -6.62 -9.49 -5.59
N LEU A 85 -6.11 -10.72 -5.77
CA LEU A 85 -6.41 -11.84 -4.86
C LEU A 85 -5.96 -11.58 -3.41
N LEU A 86 -4.96 -10.72 -3.17
CA LEU A 86 -4.54 -10.33 -1.82
C LEU A 86 -5.60 -9.51 -1.08
N PHE A 87 -6.47 -8.80 -1.81
CA PHE A 87 -7.58 -8.03 -1.22
C PHE A 87 -8.80 -8.89 -0.90
N ARG A 88 -9.03 -9.93 -1.73
CA ARG A 88 -10.12 -10.91 -1.57
C ARG A 88 -9.84 -11.93 -0.49
N ARG A 89 -8.56 -12.24 -0.25
CA ARG A 89 -8.19 -12.95 0.97
C ARG A 89 -8.48 -12.00 2.13
N SER A 90 -9.58 -12.27 2.84
CA SER A 90 -9.64 -11.88 4.23
C SER A 90 -8.40 -12.45 4.88
N PHE A 91 -7.41 -11.60 5.15
CA PHE A 91 -6.57 -11.80 6.31
C PHE A 91 -7.55 -11.77 7.47
N ASN A 92 -8.15 -12.93 7.76
CA ASN A 92 -8.94 -13.16 8.94
C ASN A 92 -7.97 -12.87 10.07
N ASN A 93 -7.99 -11.63 10.57
CA ASN A 93 -7.66 -11.42 11.96
C ASN A 93 -8.67 -12.28 12.70
N ALA A 94 -8.13 -13.37 13.26
CA ALA A 94 -8.77 -14.15 14.28
C ALA A 94 -9.32 -13.17 15.32
N ASN A 95 -10.61 -12.92 15.27
CA ASN A 95 -11.39 -12.44 16.40
C ASN A 95 -12.35 -13.59 16.69
N GLU A 96 -11.81 -14.58 17.42
CA GLU A 96 -12.55 -15.18 18.54
C GLU A 96 -12.88 -14.08 19.56
#